data_AF-A0A926IYS3-F1
#
_entry.id   AF-A0A926IYS3-F1
#
_cell.length_a   1.000
_cell.length_b   1.000
_cell.length_c   1.000
_cell.angle_alpha   90.00
_cell.angle_beta   90.00
_cell.angle_gamma   90.00
#
_symmetry.space_group_name_H-M   'P 1'
#
loop_
_entity.id
_entity.type
_entity.pdbx_description
1 polymer ?
#
loop_
_entity_poly.entity_id
_entity_poly.type
_entity_poly.pdbx_seq_one_letter_code
_entity_poly.pdbx_strand_id
1 'polypeptide(L)'
;MGEDGVCNNQQFVYDCDELHDATGIKLIDSNWTITKDIVDHSQCNELQNQCYLKDNICTEQGGTKIINGLPVTKDCWRYEKQYVCGSGNNVSTCKDVDKNKCTLEKRTA
;
A
#
# COMPACT_ATOMS: atom_id res chain seq x y z
N MET A 1 -5.97 8.77 -77.68
CA MET A 1 -6.09 9.83 -76.66
C MET A 1 -5.95 9.10 -75.34
N GLY A 2 -4.75 9.17 -74.75
CA GLY A 2 -4.29 8.30 -73.67
C GLY A 2 -4.76 8.78 -72.30
N GLU A 3 -5.19 7.85 -71.47
CA GLU A 3 -5.49 8.05 -70.06
C GLU A 3 -4.23 7.71 -69.25
N ASP A 4 -3.41 8.71 -68.98
CA ASP A 4 -2.23 8.54 -68.13
C ASP A 4 -2.67 8.68 -66.67
N GLY A 5 -3.27 7.61 -66.15
CA GLY A 5 -3.64 7.47 -64.74
C GLY A 5 -2.40 7.37 -63.85
N VAL A 6 -1.83 8.52 -63.45
CA VAL A 6 -0.70 8.56 -62.53
C VAL A 6 -1.20 8.32 -61.10
N CYS A 7 -0.92 7.13 -60.57
CA CYS A 7 -1.19 6.78 -59.19
C CYS A 7 -0.14 7.44 -58.29
N ASN A 8 -0.52 8.51 -57.59
CA ASN A 8 0.34 9.16 -56.60
C ASN A 8 0.36 8.32 -55.32
N ASN A 9 1.28 7.37 -55.22
CA ASN A 9 1.51 6.64 -53.97
C ASN A 9 2.19 7.59 -52.97
N GLN A 10 1.43 8.05 -51.98
CA GLN A 10 1.96 8.78 -50.83
C GLN A 10 2.50 7.77 -49.82
N GLN A 11 3.80 7.79 -49.57
CA GLN A 11 4.45 6.99 -48.54
C GLN A 11 4.66 7.85 -47.29
N PHE A 12 4.09 7.44 -46.17
CA PHE A 12 4.33 8.08 -44.87
C PHE A 12 5.37 7.26 -44.13
N VAL A 13 6.52 7.87 -43.82
CA VAL A 13 7.57 7.27 -42.99
C VAL A 13 7.37 7.82 -41.59
N TYR A 14 7.11 6.92 -40.64
CA TYR A 14 6.95 7.25 -39.23
C TYR A 14 8.26 6.95 -38.53
N ASP A 15 8.81 7.96 -37.88
CA ASP A 15 9.95 7.83 -36.98
C ASP A 15 9.43 7.83 -35.54
N CYS A 16 9.66 6.73 -34.83
CA CYS A 16 9.22 6.54 -33.44
C CYS A 16 10.37 6.72 -32.44
N ASP A 17 11.60 6.94 -32.92
CA ASP A 17 12.80 6.96 -32.09
C ASP A 17 13.25 8.40 -31.77
N GLU A 18 12.87 9.39 -32.60
CA GLU A 18 13.14 10.81 -32.34
C GLU A 18 11.87 11.63 -32.02
N LEU A 19 12.00 12.56 -31.07
CA LEU A 19 10.96 13.57 -30.82
C LEU A 19 11.01 14.62 -31.92
N HIS A 20 10.10 14.50 -32.90
CA HIS A 20 9.92 15.50 -33.94
C HIS A 20 9.15 16.71 -33.40
N ASP A 21 9.63 17.92 -33.71
CA ASP A 21 9.05 19.18 -33.25
C ASP A 21 7.72 19.42 -33.96
N ALA A 22 6.64 18.95 -33.33
CA ALA A 22 5.33 19.00 -33.90
C ALA A 22 4.64 20.30 -33.52
N THR A 23 4.87 21.35 -34.32
CA THR A 23 4.10 22.59 -34.24
C THR A 23 2.60 22.29 -34.32
N GLY A 24 1.88 22.53 -33.22
CA GLY A 24 0.44 22.29 -33.11
C GLY A 24 0.04 20.95 -32.47
N ILE A 25 0.98 20.07 -32.12
CA ILE A 25 0.70 18.87 -31.33
C ILE A 25 1.04 19.15 -29.88
N LYS A 26 0.01 19.13 -29.02
CA LYS A 26 0.20 19.16 -27.57
C LYS A 26 0.25 17.71 -27.08
N LEU A 27 1.39 17.29 -26.53
CA LEU A 27 1.46 16.02 -25.82
C LEU A 27 0.39 16.05 -24.72
N ILE A 28 -0.61 15.17 -24.82
CA ILE A 28 -1.58 14.99 -23.74
C ILE A 28 -0.88 14.09 -22.74
N ASP A 29 -0.28 14.73 -21.73
CA ASP A 29 0.40 14.03 -20.67
C ASP A 29 -0.61 13.10 -19.97
N SER A 30 -0.22 11.85 -19.77
CA SER A 30 -1.09 10.89 -19.09
C SER A 30 -1.13 11.26 -17.60
N ASN A 31 -2.19 11.92 -17.17
CA ASN A 31 -2.43 12.21 -15.76
C ASN A 31 -2.90 10.94 -15.06
N TRP A 32 -2.08 10.43 -14.16
CA TRP A 32 -2.46 9.39 -13.21
C TRP A 32 -2.79 10.04 -11.86
N THR A 33 -3.93 9.67 -11.28
CA THR A 33 -4.29 10.04 -9.90
C THR A 33 -4.45 8.80 -9.04
N ILE A 34 -4.15 8.93 -7.74
CA ILE A 34 -4.37 7.85 -6.78
C ILE A 34 -5.87 7.75 -6.52
N THR A 35 -6.49 6.67 -6.97
CA THR A 35 -7.92 6.41 -6.73
C THR A 35 -8.16 5.54 -5.50
N LYS A 36 -7.18 4.71 -5.11
CA LYS A 36 -7.25 3.84 -3.93
C LYS A 36 -5.88 3.65 -3.31
N ASP A 37 -5.88 3.61 -1.99
CA ASP A 37 -4.72 3.26 -1.15
C ASP A 37 -5.22 2.30 -0.07
N ILE A 38 -4.96 1.01 -0.26
CA ILE A 38 -5.49 -0.06 0.59
C ILE A 38 -4.31 -0.95 0.99
N VAL A 39 -4.13 -1.12 2.30
CA VAL A 39 -3.22 -2.13 2.84
C VAL A 39 -3.95 -3.46 2.85
N ASP A 40 -3.38 -4.47 2.20
CA ASP A 40 -3.94 -5.82 2.22
C ASP A 40 -3.79 -6.44 3.61
N HIS A 41 -4.92 -6.65 4.29
CA HIS A 41 -5.00 -7.28 5.60
C HIS A 41 -5.50 -8.73 5.54
N SER A 42 -5.72 -9.30 4.35
CA SER A 42 -6.26 -10.65 4.18
C SER A 42 -5.47 -11.71 4.97
N GLN A 43 -4.15 -11.56 5.02
CA GLN A 43 -3.23 -12.44 5.74
C GLN A 43 -3.36 -12.37 7.28
N CYS A 44 -4.04 -11.35 7.82
CA CYS A 44 -4.19 -11.12 9.25
C CYS A 44 -5.64 -11.22 9.76
N ASN A 45 -6.63 -11.48 8.89
CA ASN A 45 -8.06 -11.43 9.25
C ASN A 45 -8.41 -12.33 10.45
N GLU A 46 -7.92 -13.56 10.47
CA GLU A 46 -8.19 -14.51 11.57
C GLU A 46 -7.64 -14.01 12.91
N LEU A 47 -6.45 -13.41 12.89
CA LEU A 47 -5.79 -12.89 14.09
C LEU A 47 -6.42 -11.59 14.58
N GLN A 48 -6.95 -10.75 13.69
CA GLN A 48 -7.62 -9.49 14.07
C GLN A 48 -8.88 -9.72 14.91
N ASN A 49 -9.60 -10.82 14.67
CA ASN A 49 -10.85 -11.09 15.36
C ASN A 49 -10.66 -11.80 16.71
N GLN A 50 -9.54 -12.49 16.92
CA GLN A 50 -9.33 -13.34 18.09
C GLN A 50 -8.20 -12.83 19.02
N CYS A 51 -7.36 -11.94 18.53
CA CYS A 51 -6.13 -11.51 19.18
C CYS A 51 -6.00 -9.99 19.12
N TYR A 52 -5.27 -9.40 20.06
CA TYR A 52 -5.01 -7.97 20.03
C TYR A 52 -3.66 -7.68 19.35
N LEU A 53 -3.60 -6.57 18.62
CA LEU A 53 -2.38 -6.10 17.98
C LEU A 53 -1.36 -5.70 19.04
N LYS A 54 -0.19 -6.33 19.02
CA LYS A 54 0.95 -6.01 19.90
C LYS A 54 1.84 -4.96 19.27
N ASP A 55 2.24 -5.18 18.02
CA ASP A 55 3.16 -4.32 17.30
C ASP A 55 2.78 -4.18 15.82
N ASN A 56 3.12 -3.04 15.23
CA ASN A 56 2.97 -2.74 13.82
C ASN A 56 4.29 -2.14 13.29
N ILE A 57 5.14 -3.00 12.74
CA ILE A 57 6.52 -2.70 12.42
C ILE A 57 6.64 -2.35 10.94
N CYS A 58 7.29 -1.24 10.63
CA CYS A 58 7.64 -0.93 9.25
C CYS A 58 8.79 -1.83 8.78
N THR A 59 8.52 -2.72 7.83
CA THR A 59 9.54 -3.63 7.26
C THR A 59 10.12 -3.12 5.95
N GLU A 60 9.44 -2.17 5.31
CA GLU A 60 9.95 -1.48 4.13
C GLU A 60 9.90 0.03 4.34
N GLN A 61 11.08 0.63 4.48
CA GLN A 61 11.26 2.06 4.76
C GLN A 61 10.45 2.94 3.82
N GLY A 62 10.00 4.07 4.35
CA GLY A 62 9.33 5.11 3.59
C GLY A 62 10.18 5.72 2.49
N GLY A 63 9.52 6.54 1.69
CA GLY A 63 10.12 7.26 0.57
C GLY A 63 9.15 7.39 -0.60
N THR A 64 9.62 8.09 -1.62
CA THR A 64 8.88 8.29 -2.87
C THR A 64 9.15 7.12 -3.82
N LYS A 65 8.08 6.47 -4.29
CA LYS A 65 8.13 5.51 -5.40
C LYS A 65 7.38 6.08 -6.60
N ILE A 66 7.85 5.77 -7.80
CA ILE A 66 7.14 6.11 -9.04
C ILE A 66 6.21 4.95 -9.39
N ILE A 67 4.90 5.19 -9.39
CA ILE A 67 3.87 4.21 -9.75
C ILE A 67 3.14 4.74 -10.97
N ASN A 68 3.26 4.07 -12.12
CA ASN A 68 2.71 4.52 -13.39
C ASN A 68 3.09 5.98 -13.73
N GLY A 69 4.33 6.40 -13.43
CA GLY A 69 4.78 7.77 -13.68
C GLY A 69 4.35 8.80 -12.62
N LEU A 70 3.51 8.43 -11.65
CA LEU A 70 3.13 9.30 -10.53
C LEU A 70 4.08 9.09 -9.34
N PRO A 71 4.75 10.14 -8.82
CA PRO A 71 5.48 10.05 -7.57
C PRO A 71 4.51 9.93 -6.38
N VAL A 72 4.56 8.79 -5.70
CA VAL A 72 3.78 8.50 -4.49
C VAL A 72 4.73 8.41 -3.31
N THR A 73 4.48 9.21 -2.26
CA THR A 73 5.32 9.23 -1.05
C THR A 73 4.57 8.61 0.11
N LYS A 74 5.24 7.72 0.85
CA LYS A 74 4.71 7.09 2.05
C LYS A 74 5.78 7.03 3.14
N ASP A 75 5.35 7.02 4.39
CA ASP A 75 6.24 6.83 5.55
C ASP A 75 6.73 5.38 5.68
N CYS A 76 5.98 4.43 5.11
CA CYS A 76 6.33 3.02 5.05
C CYS A 76 5.55 2.31 3.95
N TRP A 77 6.21 1.42 3.21
CA TRP A 77 5.59 0.68 2.09
C TRP A 77 5.06 -0.69 2.49
N ARG A 78 5.61 -1.28 3.54
CA ARG A 78 5.22 -2.60 4.03
C ARG A 78 5.27 -2.66 5.54
N TYR A 79 4.21 -3.23 6.11
CA TYR A 79 4.08 -3.41 7.54
C TYR A 79 4.08 -4.90 7.90
N GLU A 80 4.72 -5.24 9.01
CA GLU A 80 4.54 -6.51 9.72
C GLU A 80 3.72 -6.25 10.98
N LYS A 81 2.60 -6.95 11.11
CA LYS A 81 1.74 -6.87 12.30
C LYS A 81 1.97 -8.10 13.18
N GLN A 82 2.28 -7.87 14.44
CA GLN A 82 2.42 -8.92 15.45
C GLN A 82 1.20 -8.91 16.36
N TYR A 83 0.56 -10.06 16.53
CA TYR A 83 -0.61 -10.22 17.39
C TYR A 83 -0.27 -11.06 18.60
N VAL A 84 -0.88 -10.73 19.74
CA VAL A 84 -0.83 -11.56 20.94
C VAL A 84 -2.24 -12.09 21.20
N CYS A 85 -2.35 -13.41 21.13
CA CYS A 85 -3.57 -14.12 21.45
C CYS A 85 -3.49 -14.52 22.93
N GLY A 86 -4.45 -14.08 23.74
CA GLY A 86 -4.62 -14.71 25.04
C GLY A 86 -5.11 -16.14 24.80
N SER A 87 -4.46 -17.16 25.40
CA SER A 87 -5.13 -18.44 25.55
C SER A 87 -6.49 -18.17 26.20
N GLY A 88 -7.57 -18.74 25.66
CA GLY A 88 -8.97 -18.46 26.02
C GLY A 88 -9.37 -18.69 27.49
N ASN A 89 -8.40 -18.88 28.38
CA ASN A 89 -8.53 -18.97 29.82
C ASN A 89 -7.68 -17.90 30.48
N ASN A 90 -8.01 -16.61 30.31
CA ASN A 90 -7.67 -15.62 31.33
C ASN A 90 -8.56 -15.89 32.55
N VAL A 91 -8.29 -16.99 33.25
CA VAL A 91 -8.76 -17.15 34.63
C VAL A 91 -7.98 -16.12 35.42
N SER A 92 -8.64 -15.02 35.75
CA SER A 92 -8.18 -14.17 36.84
C SER A 92 -8.22 -15.03 38.09
N THR A 93 -7.08 -15.62 38.45
CA THR A 93 -6.88 -16.31 39.73
C THR A 93 -7.08 -15.36 40.91
N CYS A 94 -7.20 -14.05 40.66
CA CYS A 94 -7.62 -13.05 41.62
C CYS A 94 -9.04 -13.27 42.17
N LYS A 95 -9.89 -14.07 41.50
CA LYS A 95 -11.21 -14.45 42.06
C LYS A 95 -11.09 -15.43 43.24
N ASP A 96 -10.02 -16.21 43.29
CA ASP A 96 -9.72 -17.17 44.37
C ASP A 96 -8.72 -16.61 45.40
N VAL A 97 -8.31 -15.34 45.25
CA VAL A 97 -7.61 -14.63 46.31
C VAL A 97 -8.63 -14.28 47.38
N ASP A 98 -8.77 -15.21 48.33
CA ASP A 98 -9.53 -15.04 49.55
C ASP A 98 -9.06 -13.73 50.21
N LYS A 99 -9.91 -12.69 50.18
CA LYS A 99 -9.60 -11.37 50.76
C LYS A 99 -9.24 -11.45 52.24
N ASN A 100 -9.54 -12.58 52.90
CA ASN A 100 -9.22 -12.83 54.29
C ASN A 100 -7.87 -13.56 54.50
N LYS A 101 -7.19 -14.01 53.43
CA LYS A 101 -5.87 -14.67 53.50
C LYS A 101 -4.71 -13.80 53.02
N CYS A 102 -4.99 -12.66 52.39
CA CYS A 102 -3.96 -11.75 51.92
C CYS A 102 -3.96 -10.46 52.76
N THR A 103 -2.95 -10.31 53.62
CA THR A 103 -2.61 -9.03 54.25
C THR A 103 -1.70 -8.22 53.33
N LEU A 104 -1.99 -6.93 53.18
CA LEU A 104 -1.18 -6.00 52.41
C LEU A 104 0.12 -5.72 53.17
N GLU A 105 1.21 -6.40 52.81
CA GLU A 105 2.49 -6.27 53.53
C GLU A 105 3.09 -4.85 53.40
N LYS A 106 3.03 -4.23 52.21
CA LYS A 106 3.51 -2.86 52.00
C LYS A 106 2.73 -2.13 50.91
N ARG A 107 2.37 -0.88 51.20
CA ARG A 107 1.93 0.13 50.24
C ARG A 107 3.00 1.21 50.20
N THR A 108 3.84 1.23 49.17
CA THR A 108 4.73 2.37 48.94
C THR A 108 3.93 3.45 48.24
N ALA A 109 3.88 4.63 48.85
CA ALA A 109 3.30 5.84 48.26
C ALA A 109 4.27 6.48 47.27
#